data_AF-A0AAP6LDA2-F1
#
_entry.id   AF-A0AAP6LDA2-F1
#
_cell.length_a   1.000
_cell.length_b   1.000
_cell.length_c   1.000
_cell.angle_alpha   90.00
_cell.angle_beta   90.00
_cell.angle_gamma   90.00
#
_symmetry.space_group_name_H-M   'P 1'
#
loop_
_entity.id
_entity.type
_entity.pdbx_description
1 polymer ?
#
loop_
_entity_poly.entity_id
_entity_poly.type
_entity_poly.pdbx_seq_one_letter_code
_entity_poly.pdbx_strand_id
1 'polypeptide(L)'
;MIINGAGRPAALSSTPGLTAADASVLGADREQALATREHDFLLFGSQATAFARDLFRSGIADDLRAYLEQGFLHDADASGPVQRKVAPGDGDDGLDACGGNLTLRDGVLIFGRYNNHGNGDCYYACVPGRGAPAFFSICIESGVDSGEAYEISVSPSMDWSQFLAHLPPA
;
A
#
# COMPACT_ATOMS: atom_id res chain seq x y z
N MET A 1 -38.78 29.19 51.49
CA MET A 1 -37.36 28.80 51.30
C MET A 1 -37.34 27.65 50.29
N ILE A 2 -36.82 27.90 49.07
CA ILE A 2 -36.03 26.98 48.19
C ILE A 2 -36.78 25.70 47.67
N ILE A 3 -36.95 25.31 46.39
CA ILE A 3 -36.70 25.80 45.00
C ILE A 3 -37.61 25.00 44.02
N ASN A 4 -38.00 25.60 42.89
CA ASN A 4 -38.43 24.92 41.65
C ASN A 4 -37.30 24.06 41.03
N GLY A 5 -37.64 23.01 40.27
CA GLY A 5 -36.74 22.54 39.19
C GLY A 5 -36.87 21.07 38.75
N ALA A 6 -37.49 20.91 37.59
CA ALA A 6 -37.22 19.95 36.50
C ALA A 6 -36.16 18.83 36.68
N GLY A 7 -36.48 17.66 36.13
CA GLY A 7 -35.45 16.77 35.60
C GLY A 7 -35.85 15.29 35.50
N ARG A 8 -36.38 14.87 34.34
CA ARG A 8 -36.21 13.48 33.89
C ARG A 8 -34.71 13.19 33.89
N PRO A 9 -34.22 12.07 34.46
CA PRO A 9 -32.87 11.67 34.14
C PRO A 9 -32.83 11.34 32.65
N ALA A 10 -32.14 12.19 31.88
CA ALA A 10 -31.65 11.80 30.58
C ALA A 10 -30.74 10.60 30.82
N ALA A 11 -31.12 9.43 30.30
CA ALA A 11 -30.21 8.32 30.17
C ALA A 11 -29.07 8.82 29.27
N LEU A 12 -27.95 9.14 29.89
CA LEU A 12 -26.73 9.52 29.20
C LEU A 12 -26.33 8.35 28.31
N SER A 13 -26.54 8.56 27.01
CA SER A 13 -25.83 7.89 25.93
C SER A 13 -24.38 7.74 26.33
N SER A 14 -24.01 6.50 26.60
CA SER A 14 -22.62 6.08 26.69
C SER A 14 -22.54 4.82 25.83
N THR A 15 -22.62 5.02 24.51
CA THR A 15 -22.07 4.05 23.58
C THR A 15 -20.60 3.93 23.95
N PRO A 16 -20.11 2.73 24.31
CA PRO A 16 -18.69 2.52 24.55
C PRO A 16 -17.93 3.01 23.32
N GLY A 17 -16.92 3.84 23.55
CA GLY A 17 -16.09 4.38 22.49
C GLY A 17 -15.62 3.26 21.57
N LEU A 18 -15.80 3.46 20.26
CA LEU A 18 -15.06 2.73 19.23
C LEU A 18 -13.58 2.90 19.57
N THR A 19 -13.02 1.88 20.19
CA THR A 19 -11.67 1.86 20.73
C THR A 19 -10.77 1.30 19.63
N ALA A 20 -9.98 2.18 19.03
CA ALA A 20 -8.70 1.94 18.34
C ALA A 20 -8.61 0.94 17.16
N ALA A 21 -9.64 0.16 16.83
CA ALA A 21 -9.58 -0.85 15.76
C ALA A 21 -9.81 -0.32 14.33
N ASP A 22 -10.19 0.95 14.18
CA ASP A 22 -10.47 1.62 12.89
C ASP A 22 -9.38 2.61 12.44
N ALA A 23 -8.29 2.71 13.20
CA ALA A 23 -7.21 3.63 12.88
C ALA A 23 -6.39 3.10 11.70
N SER A 24 -6.49 3.76 10.55
CA SER A 24 -5.56 3.48 9.43
C SER A 24 -4.11 3.57 9.91
N VAL A 25 -3.30 2.61 9.46
CA VAL A 25 -1.84 2.60 9.68
C VAL A 25 -1.17 3.89 9.19
N LEU A 26 -1.75 4.59 8.20
CA LEU A 26 -1.23 5.86 7.69
C LEU A 26 -1.58 7.07 8.58
N GLY A 27 -2.60 6.92 9.44
CA GLY A 27 -3.19 7.99 10.24
C GLY A 27 -4.20 8.83 9.45
N ALA A 28 -5.13 9.48 10.18
CA ALA A 28 -6.26 10.21 9.60
C ALA A 28 -5.84 11.34 8.64
N ASP A 29 -4.80 12.11 9.00
CA ASP A 29 -4.35 13.25 8.19
C ASP A 29 -3.84 12.81 6.80
N ARG A 30 -3.11 11.69 6.74
CA ARG A 30 -2.61 11.13 5.49
C ARG A 30 -3.75 10.56 4.66
N GLU A 31 -4.66 9.82 5.27
CA GLU A 31 -5.86 9.30 4.58
C GLU A 31 -6.70 10.44 3.99
N GLN A 32 -6.88 11.53 4.72
CA GLN A 32 -7.61 12.69 4.22
C GLN A 32 -6.90 13.33 3.02
N ALA A 33 -5.57 13.46 3.06
CA ALA A 33 -4.80 13.98 1.93
C ALA A 33 -4.89 13.06 0.69
N LEU A 34 -4.85 11.73 0.88
CA LEU A 34 -5.05 10.76 -0.21
C LEU A 34 -6.45 10.87 -0.82
N ALA A 35 -7.47 11.00 0.02
CA ALA A 35 -8.85 11.15 -0.43
C ALA A 35 -9.05 12.36 -1.36
N THR A 36 -8.32 13.45 -1.15
CA THR A 36 -8.38 14.64 -2.04
C THR A 36 -7.70 14.45 -3.39
N ARG A 37 -6.88 13.40 -3.54
CA ARG A 37 -6.13 13.08 -4.75
C ARG A 37 -6.74 11.91 -5.52
N GLU A 38 -7.62 11.14 -4.90
CA GLU A 38 -8.24 9.96 -5.51
C GLU A 38 -9.08 10.36 -6.72
N HIS A 39 -8.89 9.67 -7.84
CA HIS A 39 -9.61 9.87 -9.11
C HIS A 39 -9.63 8.56 -9.91
N ASP A 40 -10.20 8.58 -11.12
CA ASP A 40 -10.51 7.37 -11.92
C ASP A 40 -9.38 6.32 -12.04
N PHE A 41 -8.12 6.76 -12.05
CA PHE A 41 -6.95 5.88 -12.18
C PHE A 41 -6.12 5.75 -10.90
N LEU A 42 -6.22 6.72 -10.00
CA LEU A 42 -5.44 6.77 -8.76
C LEU A 42 -6.35 6.45 -7.58
N LEU A 43 -6.18 5.25 -7.02
CA LEU A 43 -7.09 4.67 -6.05
C LEU A 43 -6.36 4.36 -4.73
N PHE A 44 -6.88 4.84 -3.60
CA PHE A 44 -6.36 4.54 -2.26
C PHE A 44 -7.41 3.87 -1.35
N GLY A 45 -8.68 3.92 -1.75
CA GLY A 45 -9.82 3.50 -0.93
C GLY A 45 -10.05 4.44 0.27
N SER A 46 -9.47 5.64 0.25
CA SER A 46 -9.44 6.53 1.41
C SER A 46 -10.80 7.18 1.70
N GLN A 47 -11.69 7.25 0.70
CA GLN A 47 -13.07 7.72 0.86
C GLN A 47 -14.06 6.64 1.35
N ALA A 48 -13.63 5.37 1.38
CA ALA A 48 -14.48 4.25 1.77
C ALA A 48 -14.56 4.08 3.30
N THR A 49 -15.50 3.24 3.75
CA THR A 49 -15.49 2.76 5.14
C THR A 49 -14.20 2.00 5.45
N ALA A 50 -13.81 1.92 6.72
CA ALA A 50 -12.57 1.24 7.10
C ALA A 50 -12.51 -0.22 6.58
N PHE A 51 -13.59 -0.97 6.77
CA PHE A 51 -13.71 -2.33 6.25
C PHE A 51 -13.52 -2.41 4.71
N ALA A 52 -14.19 -1.54 3.95
CA ALA A 52 -14.09 -1.55 2.49
C ALA A 52 -12.71 -1.13 1.99
N ARG A 53 -12.08 -0.17 2.68
CA ARG A 53 -10.70 0.26 2.42
C ARG A 53 -9.71 -0.88 2.67
N ASP A 54 -9.85 -1.59 3.79
CA ASP A 54 -8.96 -2.71 4.12
C ASP A 54 -9.13 -3.86 3.13
N LEU A 55 -10.38 -4.17 2.74
CA LEU A 55 -10.67 -5.15 1.71
C LEU A 55 -10.03 -4.76 0.37
N PHE A 56 -10.21 -3.53 -0.08
CA PHE A 56 -9.58 -3.00 -1.30
C PHE A 56 -8.06 -3.12 -1.24
N ARG A 57 -7.44 -2.66 -0.15
CA ARG A 57 -5.98 -2.66 0.03
C ARG A 57 -5.41 -4.09 0.09
N SER A 58 -6.13 -5.02 0.70
CA SER A 58 -5.74 -6.44 0.67
C SER A 58 -5.79 -7.01 -0.74
N GLY A 59 -6.84 -6.69 -1.51
CA GLY A 59 -6.99 -7.15 -2.88
C GLY A 59 -5.88 -6.66 -3.81
N ILE A 60 -5.56 -5.37 -3.78
CA ILE A 60 -4.44 -4.84 -4.59
C ILE A 60 -3.07 -5.36 -4.13
N ALA A 61 -2.92 -5.71 -2.84
CA ALA A 61 -1.69 -6.35 -2.36
C ALA A 61 -1.55 -7.78 -2.90
N ASP A 62 -2.65 -8.53 -2.96
CA ASP A 62 -2.68 -9.87 -3.54
C ASP A 62 -2.43 -9.84 -5.05
N ASP A 63 -3.02 -8.87 -5.77
CA ASP A 63 -2.73 -8.63 -7.18
C ASP A 63 -1.22 -8.38 -7.40
N LEU A 64 -0.62 -7.46 -6.63
CA LEU A 64 0.82 -7.18 -6.71
C LEU A 64 1.66 -8.42 -6.46
N ARG A 65 1.31 -9.25 -5.46
CA ARG A 65 2.03 -10.48 -5.17
C ARG A 65 2.08 -11.39 -6.41
N ALA A 66 0.98 -11.57 -7.12
CA ALA A 66 0.93 -12.41 -8.33
C ALA A 66 1.91 -11.94 -9.42
N TYR A 67 2.10 -10.63 -9.57
CA TYR A 67 3.11 -10.07 -10.48
C TYR A 67 4.53 -10.29 -9.98
N LEU A 68 4.79 -10.10 -8.67
CA LEU A 68 6.12 -10.32 -8.08
C LEU A 68 6.58 -11.79 -8.18
N GLU A 69 5.67 -12.75 -8.09
CA GLU A 69 6.03 -14.17 -8.24
C GLU A 69 6.62 -14.50 -9.61
N GLN A 70 6.19 -13.78 -10.63
CA GLN A 70 6.64 -13.89 -12.02
C GLN A 70 7.53 -12.73 -12.43
N GLY A 71 8.01 -11.94 -11.46
CA GLY A 71 8.73 -10.71 -11.70
C GLY A 71 10.21 -10.81 -11.38
N PHE A 72 10.98 -9.91 -11.98
CA PHE A 72 12.39 -9.71 -11.70
C PHE A 72 12.70 -8.24 -11.39
N LEU A 73 13.79 -8.02 -10.66
CA LEU A 73 14.33 -6.71 -10.31
C LEU A 73 15.72 -6.58 -10.92
N HIS A 74 15.94 -5.53 -11.73
CA HIS A 74 17.26 -5.24 -12.32
C HIS A 74 18.32 -4.98 -11.26
N ASP A 75 18.00 -4.11 -10.30
CA ASP A 75 18.85 -3.82 -9.16
C ASP A 75 18.26 -4.48 -7.91
N ALA A 76 19.07 -5.26 -7.19
CA ALA A 76 18.66 -5.83 -5.92
C ALA A 76 18.53 -4.70 -4.89
N ASP A 77 17.33 -4.13 -4.73
CA ASP A 77 17.06 -3.18 -3.64
C ASP A 77 17.03 -3.95 -2.31
N ALA A 78 18.19 -4.01 -1.65
CA ALA A 78 18.36 -4.68 -0.37
C ALA A 78 17.57 -4.02 0.77
N SER A 79 16.93 -2.87 0.56
CA SER A 79 16.23 -2.09 1.59
C SER A 79 14.78 -1.72 1.27
N GLY A 80 14.35 -1.83 0.02
CA GLY A 80 13.01 -1.50 -0.43
C GLY A 80 11.93 -2.50 -0.03
N PRO A 81 10.65 -2.22 -0.36
CA PRO A 81 9.50 -3.05 0.01
C PRO A 81 9.47 -4.43 -0.64
N VAL A 82 10.25 -4.66 -1.69
CA VAL A 82 10.33 -5.94 -2.41
C VAL A 82 11.65 -6.64 -2.03
N GLN A 83 11.62 -7.97 -1.97
CA GLN A 83 12.79 -8.81 -1.73
C GLN A 83 12.73 -10.09 -2.56
N ARG A 84 13.87 -10.76 -2.70
CA ARG A 84 13.91 -12.11 -3.29
C ARG A 84 13.42 -13.14 -2.26
N LYS A 85 12.61 -14.13 -2.67
CA LYS A 85 12.14 -15.22 -1.79
C LYS A 85 13.30 -16.13 -1.39
N VAL A 86 14.20 -16.42 -2.33
CA VAL A 86 15.38 -17.26 -2.14
C VAL A 86 16.65 -16.48 -2.49
N ALA A 87 17.72 -16.65 -1.70
CA ALA A 87 19.03 -16.10 -2.03
C ALA A 87 19.53 -16.71 -3.37
N PRO A 88 20.25 -15.96 -4.21
CA PRO A 88 20.85 -16.53 -5.42
C PRO A 88 21.76 -17.70 -5.02
N GLY A 89 21.48 -18.90 -5.53
CA GLY A 89 22.34 -20.07 -5.34
C GLY A 89 23.44 -20.11 -6.40
N ASP A 90 24.62 -20.58 -6.05
CA ASP A 90 25.78 -20.72 -6.96
C ASP A 90 25.66 -21.93 -7.92
N GLY A 91 24.45 -22.42 -8.22
CA GLY A 91 24.23 -23.64 -9.00
C GLY A 91 23.19 -23.48 -10.10
N ASP A 92 23.40 -24.21 -11.20
CA ASP A 92 22.54 -24.29 -12.41
C ASP A 92 21.06 -24.61 -12.13
N ASP A 93 20.72 -25.04 -10.91
CA ASP A 93 19.38 -25.45 -10.50
C ASP A 93 18.62 -24.38 -9.67
N GLY A 94 19.17 -23.16 -9.55
CA GLY A 94 18.81 -22.23 -8.49
C GLY A 94 18.24 -20.89 -8.90
N LEU A 95 17.52 -20.82 -10.03
CA LEU A 95 16.61 -19.75 -10.48
C LEU A 95 16.28 -20.13 -11.93
N ASP A 96 15.00 -20.35 -12.27
CA ASP A 96 14.65 -20.39 -13.69
C ASP A 96 15.19 -19.10 -14.32
N ALA A 97 16.01 -19.22 -15.36
CA ALA A 97 16.58 -18.10 -16.10
C ALA A 97 15.50 -17.12 -16.65
N CYS A 98 14.23 -17.52 -16.51
CA CYS A 98 13.02 -16.83 -16.91
C CYS A 98 12.34 -15.99 -15.80
N GLY A 99 12.98 -15.70 -14.66
CA GLY A 99 12.66 -14.49 -13.87
C GLY A 99 11.48 -14.52 -12.89
N GLY A 100 11.37 -15.53 -12.03
CA GLY A 100 10.41 -15.52 -10.91
C GLY A 100 11.09 -15.78 -9.57
N ASN A 101 11.15 -14.79 -8.66
CA ASN A 101 11.62 -14.98 -7.27
C ASN A 101 11.32 -13.80 -6.34
N LEU A 102 10.35 -12.92 -6.62
CA LEU A 102 10.11 -11.74 -5.78
C LEU A 102 8.94 -11.93 -4.82
N THR A 103 8.99 -11.19 -3.72
CA THR A 103 7.91 -11.08 -2.74
C THR A 103 7.98 -9.75 -2.00
N LEU A 104 6.91 -9.39 -1.29
CA LEU A 104 6.92 -8.25 -0.39
C LEU A 104 7.65 -8.59 0.90
N ARG A 105 8.34 -7.62 1.48
CA ARG A 105 8.88 -7.76 2.83
C ARG A 105 7.77 -7.79 3.87
N ASP A 106 8.05 -8.44 5.00
CA ASP A 106 7.13 -8.45 6.13
C ASP A 106 6.87 -7.03 6.64
N GLY A 107 5.61 -6.74 6.97
CA GLY A 107 5.18 -5.45 7.48
C GLY A 107 5.02 -4.34 6.43
N VAL A 108 5.28 -4.62 5.15
CA VAL A 108 4.95 -3.71 4.05
C VAL A 108 3.44 -3.58 3.92
N LEU A 109 2.96 -2.33 3.91
CA LEU A 109 1.56 -2.01 3.64
C LEU A 109 1.42 -1.51 2.20
N ILE A 110 0.63 -2.19 1.37
CA ILE A 110 0.16 -1.64 0.09
C ILE A 110 -1.11 -0.85 0.36
N PHE A 111 -1.13 0.42 -0.02
CA PHE A 111 -2.22 1.34 0.36
C PHE A 111 -2.85 2.08 -0.81
N GLY A 112 -2.34 1.89 -2.03
CA GLY A 112 -2.97 2.43 -3.22
C GLY A 112 -2.40 1.83 -4.50
N ARG A 113 -3.11 2.10 -5.59
CA ARG A 113 -2.75 1.70 -6.94
C ARG A 113 -3.01 2.85 -7.90
N TYR A 114 -2.11 3.00 -8.86
CA TYR A 114 -2.36 3.73 -10.09
C TYR A 114 -2.52 2.72 -11.22
N ASN A 115 -3.73 2.66 -11.78
CA ASN A 115 -4.07 1.75 -12.86
C ASN A 115 -3.90 2.46 -14.20
N ASN A 116 -2.88 2.10 -14.96
CA ASN A 116 -2.61 2.66 -16.29
C ASN A 116 -3.03 1.66 -17.40
N HIS A 117 -4.00 0.80 -17.12
CA HIS A 117 -4.50 -0.23 -18.03
C HIS A 117 -3.41 -1.16 -18.58
N GLY A 118 -2.41 -1.50 -17.75
CA GLY A 118 -1.33 -2.43 -18.14
C GLY A 118 -0.10 -1.79 -18.76
N ASN A 119 -0.06 -0.46 -18.91
CA ASN A 119 1.14 0.28 -19.33
C ASN A 119 1.85 0.91 -18.12
N GLY A 120 2.44 0.11 -17.22
CA GLY A 120 3.11 0.67 -16.04
C GLY A 120 2.16 0.88 -14.86
N ASP A 121 1.43 -0.17 -14.48
CA ASP A 121 0.62 -0.13 -13.25
C ASP A 121 1.53 0.04 -12.04
N CYS A 122 1.24 1.01 -11.18
CA CYS A 122 2.03 1.28 -9.99
C CYS A 122 1.24 0.99 -8.72
N TYR A 123 1.91 0.44 -7.72
CA TYR A 123 1.39 0.16 -6.39
C TYR A 123 2.16 1.01 -5.39
N TYR A 124 1.46 1.56 -4.42
CA TYR A 124 2.05 2.43 -3.41
C TYR A 124 2.20 1.69 -2.09
N ALA A 125 3.43 1.68 -1.59
CA ALA A 125 3.82 0.91 -0.42
C ALA A 125 4.31 1.83 0.70
N CYS A 126 3.98 1.47 1.93
CA CYS A 126 4.47 2.08 3.15
C CYS A 126 5.24 1.02 3.94
N VAL A 127 6.50 1.32 4.25
CA VAL A 127 7.34 0.51 5.14
C VAL A 127 7.44 1.23 6.48
N PRO A 128 6.89 0.68 7.57
CA PRO A 128 7.03 1.28 8.89
C PRO A 128 8.51 1.24 9.33
N GLY A 129 9.14 2.41 9.43
CA GLY A 129 10.52 2.56 9.91
C GLY A 129 10.60 2.73 11.43
N ARG A 130 11.82 2.62 11.99
CA ARG A 130 12.11 2.86 13.44
C ARG A 130 11.97 4.34 13.89
N GLY A 131 11.37 5.20 13.08
CA GLY A 131 11.17 6.62 13.41
C GLY A 131 10.08 7.29 12.58
N ALA A 132 10.14 7.14 11.25
CA ALA A 132 9.10 7.61 10.33
C ALA A 132 8.82 6.53 9.27
N PRO A 133 7.57 6.42 8.78
CA PRO A 133 7.26 5.55 7.64
C PRO A 133 7.99 6.05 6.39
N ALA A 134 8.49 5.10 5.60
CA ALA A 134 9.04 5.34 4.27
C ALA A 134 8.01 4.91 3.21
N PHE A 135 7.92 5.68 2.14
CA PHE A 135 6.95 5.49 1.06
C PHE A 135 7.67 5.12 -0.24
N PHE A 136 7.04 4.28 -1.04
CA PHE A 136 7.60 3.75 -2.28
C PHE A 136 6.52 3.63 -3.35
N SER A 137 6.90 3.76 -4.62
CA SER A 137 6.14 3.23 -5.76
C SER A 137 6.80 1.95 -6.26
N ILE A 138 5.97 0.96 -6.57
CA ILE A 138 6.35 -0.33 -7.16
C ILE A 138 5.60 -0.41 -8.49
N CYS A 139 6.30 -0.25 -9.60
CA CYS A 139 5.68 -0.22 -10.92
C CYS A 139 6.00 -1.50 -11.69
N ILE A 140 4.99 -1.99 -12.42
CA ILE A 140 5.08 -3.16 -13.28
C ILE A 140 5.22 -2.67 -14.71
N GLU A 141 6.42 -2.78 -15.26
CA GLU A 141 6.65 -2.51 -16.67
C GLU A 141 6.33 -3.79 -17.48
N SER A 142 5.64 -3.62 -18.60
CA SER A 142 5.04 -4.72 -19.36
C SER A 142 6.09 -5.71 -19.90
N GLY A 143 5.93 -7.02 -19.61
CA GLY A 143 6.58 -8.13 -20.33
C GLY A 143 5.74 -8.70 -21.49
N VAL A 144 4.78 -7.91 -22.01
CA VAL A 144 3.62 -8.42 -22.77
C VAL A 144 3.95 -8.93 -24.18
N ASP A 145 5.14 -8.66 -24.73
CA ASP A 145 5.46 -9.06 -26.11
C ASP A 145 6.34 -10.33 -26.25
N SER A 146 6.89 -10.90 -25.16
CA SER A 146 7.90 -11.96 -25.27
C SER A 146 7.63 -13.25 -24.46
N GLY A 147 6.61 -13.29 -23.61
CA GLY A 147 6.41 -14.42 -22.68
C GLY A 147 7.47 -14.46 -21.56
N GLU A 148 8.09 -13.31 -21.29
CA GLU A 148 9.12 -13.12 -20.28
C GLU A 148 8.52 -12.57 -18.98
N ALA A 149 9.28 -12.70 -17.88
CA ALA A 149 8.92 -12.20 -16.57
C ALA A 149 8.55 -10.72 -16.55
N TYR A 150 7.72 -10.32 -15.59
CA TYR A 150 7.40 -8.90 -15.37
C TYR A 150 8.63 -8.14 -14.89
N GLU A 151 8.94 -7.04 -15.56
CA GLU A 151 9.94 -6.11 -15.05
C GLU A 151 9.32 -5.30 -13.91
N ILE A 152 9.93 -5.38 -12.73
CA ILE A 152 9.49 -4.66 -11.54
C ILE A 152 10.49 -3.54 -11.28
N SER A 153 10.00 -2.30 -11.24
CA SER A 153 10.77 -1.14 -10.80
C SER A 153 10.27 -0.66 -9.44
N VAL A 154 11.21 -0.28 -8.56
CA VAL A 154 10.91 0.22 -7.22
C VAL A 154 11.60 1.57 -7.07
N SER A 155 10.84 2.58 -6.65
CA SER A 155 11.41 3.91 -6.41
C SER A 155 12.40 3.91 -5.23
N PRO A 156 13.30 4.88 -5.15
CA PRO A 156 13.96 5.21 -3.88
C PRO A 156 12.95 5.47 -2.76
N SER A 157 13.37 5.30 -1.51
CA SER A 157 12.54 5.63 -0.34
C SER A 157 12.20 7.12 -0.33
N MET A 158 10.92 7.43 -0.14
CA MET A 158 10.41 8.80 -0.03
C MET A 158 9.85 9.07 1.36
N ASP A 159 9.96 10.32 1.81
CA ASP A 159 9.09 10.82 2.87
C ASP A 159 7.67 11.13 2.34
N TRP A 160 6.77 11.53 3.24
CA TRP A 160 5.38 11.81 2.87
C TRP A 160 5.22 12.95 1.85
N SER A 161 6.03 14.01 1.99
CA SER A 161 5.93 15.17 1.09
C SER A 161 6.45 14.82 -0.30
N GLN A 162 7.56 14.08 -0.37
CA GLN A 162 8.13 13.58 -1.61
C GLN A 162 7.17 12.61 -2.30
N PHE A 163 6.54 11.71 -1.54
CA PHE A 163 5.53 10.79 -2.04
C PHE A 163 4.35 11.53 -2.68
N LEU A 164 3.77 12.52 -1.99
CA LEU A 164 2.65 13.29 -2.54
C LEU A 164 3.01 14.08 -3.81
N ALA A 165 4.27 14.50 -3.94
CA ALA A 165 4.78 15.15 -5.15
C ALA A 165 5.07 14.16 -6.28
N HIS A 166 5.30 12.88 -5.95
CA HIS A 166 5.54 11.80 -6.91
C HIS A 166 4.24 11.25 -7.53
N LEU A 167 3.10 11.40 -6.85
CA LEU A 167 1.81 10.96 -7.37
C LEU A 167 1.51 11.61 -8.73
N PRO A 168 0.87 10.87 -9.66
CA PRO A 168 0.44 11.43 -10.93
C PRO A 168 -0.49 12.63 -10.71
N PRO A 169 -0.51 13.59 -11.66
CA PRO A 169 -1.42 14.71 -11.59
C PRO A 169 -2.87 14.23 -11.64
N ALA A 170 -3.74 14.93 -10.91
CA ALA A 170 -5.19 14.72 -10.94
C ALA A 170 -5.84 15.31 -12.20
#